data_AF-A0AAV1GJT3-F1
#
_entry.id   AF-A0AAV1GJT3-F1
#
_cell.length_a   1.000
_cell.length_b   1.000
_cell.length_c   1.000
_cell.angle_alpha   90.00
_cell.angle_beta   90.00
_cell.angle_gamma   90.00
#
_symmetry.space_group_name_H-M   'P 1'
#
loop_
_entity.id
_entity.type
_entity.pdbx_description
1 polymer ?
#
loop_
_entity_poly.entity_id
_entity_poly.type
_entity_poly.pdbx_seq_one_letter_code
_entity_poly.pdbx_strand_id
1 'polypeptide(L)'
;MVLLENDSFLTELTRLFQKCRASGSVVITLKKYDGRTKPVPRKGHSESFEPADTKCLLRASDGKKKISTVVSLLSTVTEKRTPTSFELTWMD
;
A
#
# COMPACT_ATOMS: atom_id res chain seq x y z
N MET A 1 -6.75 6.56 10.79
CA MET A 1 -6.12 5.82 9.69
C MET A 1 -5.41 4.64 10.31
N VAL A 2 -5.70 3.42 9.87
CA VAL A 2 -5.22 2.18 10.52
C VAL A 2 -4.13 1.55 9.67
N LEU A 3 -3.01 1.16 10.28
CA LEU A 3 -1.99 0.34 9.64
C LEU A 3 -2.36 -1.12 9.84
N LEU A 4 -2.59 -1.83 8.75
CA LEU A 4 -2.99 -3.24 8.71
C LEU A 4 -1.85 -4.08 8.14
N GLU A 5 -1.88 -5.37 8.48
CA GLU A 5 -1.11 -6.39 7.77
C GLU A 5 -1.64 -6.58 6.34
N ASN A 6 -0.82 -7.13 5.45
CA ASN A 6 -1.11 -7.26 4.03
C ASN A 6 -2.44 -8.00 3.75
N ASP A 7 -2.67 -9.15 4.37
CA ASP A 7 -3.89 -9.94 4.12
C ASP A 7 -5.16 -9.23 4.64
N SER A 8 -5.04 -8.59 5.81
CA SER A 8 -6.11 -7.78 6.38
C SER A 8 -6.41 -6.54 5.51
N PHE A 9 -5.36 -5.93 4.95
CA PHE A 9 -5.51 -4.80 4.03
C PHE A 9 -6.24 -5.20 2.75
N LEU A 10 -5.90 -6.34 2.14
CA LEU A 10 -6.57 -6.83 0.92
C LEU A 10 -8.05 -7.15 1.16
N THR A 11 -8.36 -7.75 2.32
CA THR A 11 -9.73 -8.04 2.73
C THR A 11 -10.55 -6.75 2.88
N GLU A 12 -9.99 -5.76 3.57
CA GLU A 12 -10.66 -4.47 3.80
C GLU A 12 -10.72 -3.60 2.53
N LEU A 13 -9.73 -3.71 1.64
CA LEU A 13 -9.75 -3.06 0.33
C LEU A 13 -10.88 -3.61 -0.55
N THR A 14 -11.04 -4.93 -0.58
CA THR A 14 -12.14 -5.57 -1.31
C THR A 14 -13.50 -5.11 -0.78
N ARG A 15 -13.65 -5.02 0.55
CA ARG A 15 -14.88 -4.51 1.19
C ARG A 15 -15.15 -3.04 0.83
N LEU A 16 -14.12 -2.20 0.75
CA LEU A 16 -14.25 -0.80 0.31
C LEU A 16 -14.80 -0.71 -1.12
N PHE A 17 -14.25 -1.50 -2.05
CA PHE A 17 -14.74 -1.53 -3.43
C PHE A 17 -16.16 -2.05 -3.56
N GLN A 18 -16.52 -3.11 -2.84
CA GLN A 18 -17.89 -3.65 -2.82
C GLN A 18 -18.89 -2.60 -2.33
N LYS A 19 -18.54 -1.86 -1.26
CA LYS A 19 -19.40 -0.84 -0.66
C LYS A 19 -19.57 0.39 -1.57
N CYS A 20 -18.52 0.79 -2.28
CA CYS A 20 -18.56 1.92 -3.21
C CYS A 20 -19.07 1.56 -4.61
N ARG A 21 -19.46 0.30 -4.86
CA ARG A 21 -19.89 -0.18 -6.19
C ARG A 21 -21.14 0.53 -6.72
N ALA A 22 -22.10 0.86 -5.85
CA ALA A 22 -23.32 1.55 -6.25
C ALA A 22 -23.15 3.08 -6.27
N SER A 23 -22.38 3.64 -5.34
CA SER A 23 -22.09 5.07 -5.27
C SER A 23 -20.88 5.32 -4.38
N GLY A 24 -19.92 6.10 -4.87
CA GLY A 24 -18.72 6.49 -4.15
C GLY A 24 -17.46 6.41 -5.00
N SER A 25 -16.34 6.83 -4.41
CA SER A 25 -15.01 6.73 -5.01
C SER A 25 -14.03 6.21 -3.96
N VAL A 26 -13.14 5.32 -4.37
CA VAL A 26 -12.06 4.81 -3.54
C VAL A 26 -10.76 5.45 -4.01
N VAL A 27 -10.14 6.22 -3.14
CA VAL A 27 -8.85 6.86 -3.40
C VAL A 27 -7.76 5.95 -2.89
N ILE A 28 -6.87 5.52 -3.79
CA ILE A 28 -5.68 4.75 -3.46
C ILE A 28 -4.45 5.62 -3.70
N THR A 29 -3.51 5.62 -2.76
CA THR A 29 -2.24 6.33 -2.88
C THR A 29 -1.11 5.40 -2.53
N LEU A 30 -0.12 5.34 -3.41
CA LEU A 30 1.14 4.65 -3.21
C LEU A 30 2.23 5.69 -2.97
N LYS A 31 2.94 5.57 -1.84
CA LYS A 31 4.06 6.46 -1.52
C LYS A 31 5.29 5.65 -1.13
N LYS A 32 6.47 6.05 -1.61
CA LYS A 32 7.74 5.48 -1.13
C LYS A 32 7.83 5.62 0.39
N TYR A 33 8.17 4.55 1.08
CA TYR A 33 8.24 4.48 2.53
C TYR A 33 9.67 4.23 2.98
N ASP A 34 10.29 5.25 3.56
CA ASP A 34 11.71 5.21 3.98
C ASP A 34 11.90 4.57 5.37
N GLY A 35 10.96 3.73 5.84
CA GLY A 35 11.04 3.06 7.15
C GLY A 35 10.81 3.96 8.37
N ARG A 36 10.53 5.25 8.16
CA ARG A 36 10.39 6.23 9.24
C ARG A 36 9.02 6.12 9.92
N THR A 37 9.02 5.84 11.22
CA THR A 37 7.83 5.86 12.09
C THR A 37 7.74 7.11 12.95
N LYS A 38 8.82 7.93 13.00
CA LYS A 38 8.91 9.17 13.77
C LYS A 38 9.19 10.38 12.85
N PRO A 39 8.70 11.58 13.20
CA PRO A 39 9.02 12.80 12.47
C PRO A 39 10.53 13.08 12.52
N VAL A 40 11.08 13.63 11.44
CA VAL A 40 12.52 13.93 11.32
C VAL A 40 12.91 14.92 12.43
N PRO A 41 13.89 14.59 13.29
CA PRO A 41 14.41 15.52 14.28
C PRO A 41 14.95 16.78 13.58
N ARG A 42 14.67 17.97 14.14
CA ARG A 42 15.22 19.22 13.61
C ARG A 42 16.76 19.20 13.75
N LYS A 43 17.44 19.34 12.60
CA LYS A 43 18.88 19.56 12.36
C LYS A 43 19.84 19.05 13.45
N GLY A 44 20.52 17.93 13.18
CA GLY A 44 21.72 17.57 13.92
C GLY A 44 22.10 16.09 13.95
N HIS A 45 21.21 15.19 13.52
CA HIS A 45 21.52 13.76 13.55
C HIS A 45 21.28 13.11 12.19
N SER A 46 22.34 13.01 11.41
CA SER A 46 22.42 12.09 10.28
C SER A 46 22.71 10.70 10.85
N GLU A 47 21.68 10.01 11.34
CA GLU A 47 21.76 8.55 11.29
C GLU A 47 21.81 8.20 9.80
N SER A 48 22.89 7.54 9.40
CA SER A 48 23.05 6.92 8.09
C SER A 48 21.93 5.89 7.93
N PHE A 49 20.79 6.35 7.40
CA PHE A 49 19.73 5.47 6.95
C PHE A 49 20.26 4.80 5.69
N GLU A 50 20.80 3.59 5.85
CA GLU A 50 20.91 2.65 4.74
C GLU A 50 19.59 2.70 3.96
N PRO A 51 19.61 2.72 2.61
CA PRO A 51 18.41 2.71 1.80
C PRO A 51 17.73 1.36 2.01
N ALA A 52 17.03 1.23 3.13
CA ALA A 52 16.36 0.03 3.56
C ALA A 52 15.29 -0.25 2.53
N ASP A 53 15.62 -1.16 1.62
CA ASP A 53 14.77 -2.04 0.84
C ASP A 53 13.51 -1.35 0.35
N THR A 54 13.43 -1.07 -0.95
CA THR A 54 12.33 -0.43 -1.66
C THR A 54 10.96 -0.78 -1.05
N LYS A 55 10.55 0.00 -0.03
CA LYS A 55 9.33 -0.20 0.75
C LYS A 55 8.35 0.85 0.31
N CYS A 56 7.09 0.46 0.23
CA CYS A 56 6.02 1.30 -0.24
C CYS A 56 4.89 1.31 0.79
N LEU A 57 4.37 2.49 1.10
CA LEU A 57 3.18 2.68 1.92
C LEU A 57 1.99 2.82 0.98
N LEU A 58 1.09 1.84 1.03
CA LEU A 58 -0.20 1.90 0.36
C LEU A 58 -1.23 2.49 1.32
N ARG A 59 -2.10 3.34 0.79
CA ARG A 59 -3.20 3.98 1.52
C ARG A 59 -4.46 3.86 0.67
N ALA A 60 -5.57 3.44 1.26
CA ALA A 60 -6.86 3.39 0.60
C ALA A 60 -7.96 4.04 1.46
N SER A 61 -8.91 4.73 0.81
CA SER A 61 -9.97 5.48 1.48
C SER A 61 -11.23 5.62 0.63
N ASP A 62 -12.41 5.33 1.19
CA ASP A 62 -13.73 5.67 0.60
C ASP A 62 -14.22 7.08 1.02
N GLY A 63 -13.35 7.87 1.65
CA GLY A 63 -13.66 9.17 2.25
C GLY A 63 -14.12 9.06 3.71
N LYS A 64 -14.63 7.90 4.13
CA LYS A 64 -15.08 7.64 5.51
C LYS A 64 -14.05 6.79 6.26
N LYS A 65 -13.74 5.61 5.74
CA LYS A 65 -12.78 4.64 6.27
C LYS A 65 -11.43 4.81 5.57
N LYS A 66 -10.34 4.80 6.35
CA LYS A 66 -8.97 4.96 5.86
C LYS A 66 -8.09 3.82 6.36
N ILE A 67 -7.57 3.01 5.45
CA ILE A 67 -6.68 1.87 5.72
C ILE A 67 -5.31 2.08 5.04
N SER A 68 -4.27 1.47 5.58
CA SER A 68 -2.92 1.49 5.03
C SER A 68 -2.17 0.20 5.30
N THR A 69 -1.21 -0.13 4.44
CA THR A 69 -0.25 -1.23 4.64
C THR A 69 1.13 -0.82 4.13
N VAL A 70 2.18 -1.42 4.68
CA VAL A 70 3.56 -1.28 4.18
C VAL A 70 3.93 -2.57 3.45
N VAL A 71 4.34 -2.43 2.19
CA VAL A 71 4.78 -3.52 1.32
C VAL A 71 6.28 -3.38 1.06
N SER A 72 7.03 -4.47 1.23
CA SER A 72 8.45 -4.53 0.87
C SER A 72 8.58 -5.15 -0.52
N LEU A 73 9.19 -4.44 -1.48
CA LEU A 73 9.33 -4.93 -2.86
C LEU A 73 10.35 -6.07 -3.00
N LEU A 74 11.25 -6.25 -2.02
CA LEU A 74 12.27 -7.30 -2.05
C LEU A 74 11.67 -8.71 -1.85
N SER A 75 10.60 -8.82 -1.05
CA SER A 75 9.91 -10.08 -0.79
C SER A 75 8.89 -10.48 -1.87
N THR A 76 8.55 -9.58 -2.80
CA THR A 76 7.51 -9.82 -3.81
C THR A 76 8.06 -10.39 -5.12
N VAL A 77 9.38 -10.56 -5.26
CA VAL A 77 10.03 -10.98 -6.53
C VAL A 77 10.29 -12.49 -6.64
N THR A 78 9.90 -13.32 -5.66
CA THR A 78 10.09 -14.79 -5.77
C THR A 78 8.87 -15.52 -6.31
N GLU A 79 7.68 -14.90 -6.43
CA GLU A 79 6.53 -15.58 -7.03
C GLU A 79 5.83 -14.69 -8.05
N LYS A 80 5.74 -15.21 -9.28
CA LYS A 80 5.06 -14.66 -10.46
C LYS A 80 5.91 -13.77 -11.36
N ARG A 81 7.04 -14.34 -11.80
CA ARG A 81 7.66 -13.99 -13.08
C ARG A 81 7.05 -14.88 -14.19
N THR A 82 5.99 -14.39 -14.83
CA THR A 82 5.73 -14.62 -16.26
C THR A 82 5.01 -13.38 -16.82
N PRO A 83 5.66 -12.57 -17.65
CA PRO A 83 5.11 -11.36 -18.24
C PRO A 83 4.65 -11.63 -19.67
N THR A 84 3.48 -12.21 -19.87
CA THR A 84 2.80 -12.23 -21.18
C THR A 84 1.33 -12.56 -20.94
N SER A 85 0.45 -11.64 -21.35
CA SER A 85 -1.02 -11.75 -21.26
C SER A 85 -1.64 -11.53 -19.87
N PHE A 86 -1.48 -10.32 -19.32
CA PHE A 86 -2.53 -9.71 -18.51
C PHE A 86 -3.61 -9.16 -19.46
N GLU A 87 -4.38 -10.07 -20.08
CA GLU A 87 -5.67 -9.67 -20.62
C GLU A 87 -6.58 -9.35 -19.44
N LEU A 88 -7.17 -8.15 -19.51
CA LEU A 88 -8.29 -7.75 -18.67
C LEU A 88 -9.41 -8.78 -18.81
N THR A 89 -9.59 -9.61 -17.79
CA THR A 89 -10.89 -10.19 -17.48
C THR A 89 -11.39 -9.56 -16.19
N TRP A 90 -11.74 -8.28 -16.32
CA TRP A 90 -12.77 -7.67 -15.49
C TRP A 90 -14.11 -7.82 -16.22
N MET A 91 -15.14 -8.24 -15.49
CA MET A 91 -16.58 -8.24 -15.82
C MET A 91 -17.17 -9.49 -16.47
N ASP A 92 -17.58 -10.43 -15.62
CA ASP A 92 -18.95 -10.97 -15.58
C ASP A 92 -19.47 -10.87 -14.13
#